data_AF-A0A7W6XHE3-F1
#
_entry.id   AF-A0A7W6XHE3-F1
#
_cell.length_a   1.000
_cell.length_b   1.000
_cell.length_c   1.000
_cell.angle_alpha   90.00
_cell.angle_beta   90.00
_cell.angle_gamma   90.00
#
_symmetry.space_group_name_H-M   'P 1'
#
loop_
_entity.id
_entity.type
_entity.pdbx_description
1 polymer ?
#
loop_
_entity_poly.entity_id
_entity_poly.type
_entity_poly.pdbx_seq_one_letter_code
_entity_poly.pdbx_strand_id
1 'polypeptide(L)'
;MVRIFCHYSFDVVTQVCDPVFGLATKLKWFPTLAEIKAECTTVSAEFAHRERRQNVGKSISPLEDRRGRPTMEELKAKYGPNWGIAQEEKSSGAVTNKPDFKCMTNEQLAEHYKKYGLGCLIKKSHE
;
A
#
# COMPACT_ATOMS: atom_id res chain seq x y z
N MET A 1 28.18 22.81 -0.11
CA MET A 1 27.21 21.80 -0.63
C MET A 1 26.21 21.50 0.47
N VAL A 2 24.91 21.62 0.22
CA VAL A 2 23.88 21.35 1.24
C VAL A 2 23.78 19.84 1.43
N ARG A 3 24.08 19.34 2.63
CA ARG A 3 24.16 17.90 2.96
C ARG A 3 22.88 17.12 2.64
N ILE A 4 21.74 17.80 2.56
CA ILE A 4 20.43 17.20 2.28
C ILE A 4 20.38 16.51 0.91
N PHE A 5 21.09 17.04 -0.09
CA PHE A 5 21.09 16.49 -1.44
C PHE A 5 21.80 15.13 -1.53
N CYS A 6 22.65 14.78 -0.57
CA CYS A 6 23.32 13.48 -0.53
C CYS A 6 22.35 12.31 -0.27
N HIS A 7 21.13 12.58 0.19
CA HIS A 7 20.11 11.55 0.42
C HIS A 7 19.25 11.26 -0.81
N TYR A 8 19.42 12.02 -1.90
CA TYR A 8 18.60 11.91 -3.11
C TYR A 8 19.48 11.57 -4.31
N SER A 9 18.85 11.00 -5.35
CA SER A 9 19.53 10.71 -6.61
C SER A 9 19.88 11.99 -7.37
N PHE A 10 20.91 11.94 -8.21
CA PHE A 10 21.37 13.08 -9.00
C PHE A 10 20.26 13.67 -9.89
N ASP A 11 19.42 12.81 -10.48
CA ASP A 11 18.30 13.23 -11.33
C ASP A 11 17.27 14.07 -10.57
N VAL A 12 16.95 13.65 -9.33
CA VAL A 12 16.03 14.40 -8.46
C VAL A 12 16.61 15.76 -8.12
N VAL A 13 17.90 15.82 -7.74
CA VAL A 13 18.55 17.10 -7.40
C VAL A 13 18.60 18.03 -8.61
N THR A 14 18.91 17.50 -9.79
CA THR A 14 18.96 18.28 -11.03
C THR A 14 17.59 18.87 -11.37
N GLN A 15 16.52 18.07 -11.27
CA GLN A 15 15.16 18.54 -11.53
C GLN A 15 14.68 19.58 -10.50
N VAL A 16 15.03 19.43 -9.23
CA VAL A 16 14.67 20.40 -8.18
C VAL A 16 15.44 21.70 -8.33
N CYS A 17 16.71 21.65 -8.72
CA CYS A 17 17.56 22.83 -8.90
C CYS A 17 17.46 23.47 -10.29
N ASP A 18 16.62 22.94 -11.19
CA ASP A 18 16.49 23.47 -12.54
C ASP A 18 15.94 24.92 -12.51
N PRO A 19 16.59 25.88 -13.19
CA PRO A 19 16.15 27.28 -13.18
C PRO A 19 14.85 27.53 -13.95
N VAL A 20 14.42 26.62 -14.83
CA VAL A 20 13.26 26.78 -15.72
C VAL A 20 11.98 26.21 -15.13
N PHE A 21 12.06 25.11 -14.37
CA PHE A 21 10.88 24.44 -13.80
C PHE A 21 11.06 23.94 -12.36
N GLY A 22 12.25 24.09 -11.79
CA GLY A 22 12.57 23.64 -10.45
C GLY A 22 12.02 24.56 -9.36
N LEU A 23 12.61 24.46 -8.17
CA LEU A 23 12.14 25.17 -6.99
C LEU A 23 12.24 26.69 -7.13
N ALA A 24 13.20 27.18 -7.92
CA ALA A 24 13.42 28.61 -8.17
C ALA A 24 12.25 29.29 -8.90
N THR A 25 11.47 28.55 -9.70
CA THR A 25 10.29 29.10 -10.39
C THR A 25 9.03 29.08 -9.55
N LYS A 26 9.01 28.27 -8.48
CA LYS A 26 7.85 28.11 -7.59
C LYS A 26 7.83 29.15 -6.48
N LEU A 27 9.01 29.63 -6.06
CA LEU A 27 9.17 30.52 -4.92
C LEU A 27 9.75 31.87 -5.35
N LYS A 28 9.21 32.95 -4.80
CA LYS A 28 9.70 34.31 -5.04
C LYS A 28 11.02 34.61 -4.30
N TRP A 29 11.25 33.93 -3.18
CA TRP A 29 12.40 34.13 -2.30
C TRP A 29 13.19 32.83 -2.14
N PHE A 30 14.38 32.93 -1.55
CA PHE A 30 15.22 31.77 -1.32
C PHE A 30 14.50 30.70 -0.48
N PRO A 31 14.53 29.43 -0.92
CA PRO A 31 13.86 28.36 -0.20
C PRO A 31 14.56 28.05 1.12
N THR A 32 13.75 27.71 2.11
CA THR A 32 14.19 27.11 3.37
C THR A 32 14.61 25.65 3.18
N LEU A 33 15.40 25.12 4.11
CA LEU A 33 15.81 23.71 4.07
C LEU A 33 14.61 22.74 4.12
N ALA A 34 13.52 23.12 4.80
CA ALA A 34 12.31 22.32 4.87
C ALA A 34 11.59 22.24 3.52
N GLU A 35 11.50 23.37 2.80
CA GLU A 35 10.91 23.43 1.46
C GLU A 35 11.75 22.63 0.45
N ILE A 36 13.09 22.75 0.50
CA ILE A 36 13.99 21.93 -0.32
C ILE A 36 13.74 20.44 -0.06
N LYS A 37 13.64 20.04 1.22
CA LYS A 37 13.36 18.64 1.58
C LYS A 37 12.02 18.16 1.05
N ALA A 38 10.97 18.97 1.21
CA ALA A 38 9.64 18.66 0.74
C ALA A 38 9.64 18.47 -0.78
N GLU A 39 10.26 19.39 -1.52
CA GLU A 39 10.33 19.34 -2.98
C GLU A 39 11.12 18.12 -3.48
N CYS A 40 12.29 17.85 -2.90
CA CYS A 40 13.06 16.65 -3.23
C CYS A 40 12.27 15.36 -2.97
N THR A 41 11.46 15.34 -1.90
CA THR A 41 10.63 14.18 -1.57
C THR A 41 9.48 14.01 -2.58
N THR A 42 8.84 15.10 -2.99
CA THR A 42 7.80 15.09 -4.03
C THR A 42 8.34 14.59 -5.36
N VAL A 43 9.44 15.17 -5.85
CA VAL A 43 10.06 14.78 -7.12
C VAL A 43 10.54 13.32 -7.06
N SER A 44 11.17 12.90 -5.94
CA SER A 44 11.57 11.50 -5.76
C SER A 44 10.38 10.53 -5.83
N ALA A 45 9.23 10.90 -5.28
CA ALA A 45 8.03 10.08 -5.37
C ALA A 45 7.53 9.98 -6.82
N GLU A 46 7.57 11.07 -7.59
CA GLU A 46 7.21 11.07 -9.02
C GLU A 46 8.10 10.14 -9.86
N PHE A 47 9.42 10.17 -9.63
CA PHE A 47 10.35 9.25 -10.28
C PHE A 47 10.04 7.80 -9.94
N ALA A 48 9.84 7.48 -8.65
CA ALA A 48 9.48 6.13 -8.22
C ALA A 48 8.15 5.66 -8.83
N HIS A 49 7.17 6.56 -8.95
CA HIS A 49 5.91 6.27 -9.63
C HIS A 49 6.10 6.03 -11.13
N ARG A 50 6.92 6.83 -11.81
CA ARG A 50 7.23 6.68 -13.23
C ARG A 50 7.93 5.35 -13.50
N GLU A 51 8.95 5.02 -12.71
CA GLU A 51 9.68 3.76 -12.82
C GLU A 51 8.74 2.56 -12.62
N ARG A 52 7.89 2.61 -11.58
CA ARG A 52 6.90 1.55 -11.34
C ARG A 52 5.99 1.36 -12.54
N ARG A 53 5.45 2.45 -13.12
CA ARG A 53 4.60 2.40 -14.32
C ARG A 53 5.33 1.79 -15.52
N GLN A 54 6.60 2.13 -15.73
CA GLN A 54 7.40 1.56 -16.80
C GLN A 54 7.69 0.06 -16.58
N ASN A 55 7.74 -0.39 -15.32
CA ASN A 55 8.02 -1.77 -14.97
C ASN A 55 6.75 -2.64 -14.80
N VAL A 56 5.55 -2.05 -14.88
CA VAL A 56 4.31 -2.80 -14.97
C VAL A 56 4.38 -3.76 -16.16
N GLY A 57 4.15 -5.04 -15.91
CA GLY A 57 4.16 -6.07 -16.96
C GLY A 57 5.53 -6.67 -17.29
N LYS A 58 6.64 -6.00 -16.95
CA LYS A 58 7.99 -6.53 -17.21
C LYS A 58 8.39 -7.68 -16.28
N SER A 59 7.82 -7.73 -15.08
CA SER A 59 8.04 -8.79 -14.10
C SER A 59 7.05 -9.95 -14.22
N ILE A 60 6.14 -9.92 -15.21
CA ILE A 60 5.26 -11.06 -15.47
C ILE A 60 6.13 -12.09 -16.18
N SER A 61 6.37 -13.22 -15.52
CA SER A 61 7.02 -14.36 -16.15
C SER A 61 6.30 -14.68 -17.46
N PRO A 62 7.02 -15.04 -18.54
CA PRO A 62 6.39 -15.48 -19.78
C PRO A 62 5.29 -16.50 -19.46
N LEU A 63 4.15 -16.41 -20.14
CA LEU A 63 3.04 -17.34 -19.99
C LEU A 63 3.58 -18.78 -20.04
N GLU A 64 3.57 -19.47 -18.90
CA GLU A 64 3.97 -20.87 -18.83
C GLU A 64 3.11 -21.70 -19.79
N ASP A 65 3.73 -22.72 -20.40
CA ASP A 65 3.06 -23.58 -21.36
C ASP A 65 1.83 -24.26 -20.71
N ARG A 66 0.63 -23.92 -21.18
CA ARG A 66 -0.64 -24.33 -20.57
C ARG A 66 -1.01 -25.79 -20.85
N ARG A 67 -0.15 -26.53 -21.56
CA ARG A 67 -0.40 -27.91 -22.01
C ARG A 67 -0.61 -28.94 -20.88
N GLY A 68 -0.20 -28.63 -19.65
CA GLY A 68 -0.41 -29.49 -18.48
C GLY A 68 -1.61 -29.13 -17.60
N ARG A 69 -2.43 -28.13 -17.98
CA ARG A 69 -3.56 -27.70 -17.16
C ARG A 69 -4.69 -28.72 -17.27
N PRO A 70 -5.15 -29.31 -16.13
CA PRO A 70 -6.25 -30.26 -16.16
C PRO A 70 -7.50 -29.63 -16.77
N THR A 71 -8.25 -30.44 -17.52
CA THR A 71 -9.51 -29.98 -18.11
C THR A 71 -10.53 -29.66 -17.01
N MET A 72 -11.53 -28.84 -17.34
CA MET A 72 -12.61 -28.49 -16.40
C MET A 72 -13.32 -29.72 -15.85
N GLU A 73 -13.39 -30.80 -16.63
CA GLU A 73 -14.01 -32.07 -16.27
C GLU A 73 -13.13 -32.86 -15.31
N GLU A 74 -11.82 -32.93 -15.54
CA GLU A 74 -10.85 -33.56 -14.62
C GLU A 74 -10.80 -32.87 -13.27
N LEU A 75 -10.92 -31.53 -13.24
CA LEU A 75 -10.99 -30.77 -11.99
C LEU A 75 -12.28 -31.09 -11.21
N LYS A 76 -13.42 -31.16 -11.90
CA LYS A 76 -14.69 -31.58 -11.29
C LYS A 76 -14.63 -33.04 -10.80
N ALA A 77 -13.92 -33.92 -11.50
CA ALA A 77 -13.73 -35.29 -11.06
C ALA A 77 -12.87 -35.36 -9.79
N LYS A 78 -11.82 -34.52 -9.68
CA LYS A 78 -10.90 -34.50 -8.53
C LYS A 78 -11.49 -33.86 -7.27
N TYR A 79 -12.25 -32.78 -7.43
CA TYR A 79 -12.76 -31.97 -6.30
C TYR A 79 -14.28 -32.05 -6.13
N GLY A 80 -14.97 -32.81 -6.98
CA GLY A 80 -16.42 -32.89 -7.04
C GLY A 80 -17.08 -31.66 -7.69
N PRO A 81 -18.41 -31.70 -7.89
CA PRO A 81 -19.18 -30.59 -8.50
C PRO A 81 -19.04 -29.25 -7.76
N ASN A 82 -18.69 -29.31 -6.47
CA ASN A 82 -18.62 -28.17 -5.57
C ASN A 82 -17.18 -27.80 -5.18
N TRP A 83 -16.18 -28.28 -5.91
CA TRP A 83 -14.76 -27.90 -5.71
C TRP A 83 -14.23 -28.14 -4.28
N GLY A 84 -14.78 -29.12 -3.57
CA GLY A 84 -14.43 -29.41 -2.18
C GLY A 84 -14.94 -28.39 -1.16
N ILE A 85 -15.76 -27.42 -1.58
CA ILE A 85 -16.44 -26.48 -0.67
C ILE A 85 -17.68 -27.22 -0.16
N ALA A 86 -17.85 -27.41 1.15
CA ALA A 86 -19.09 -27.95 1.67
C ALA A 86 -20.21 -26.91 1.48
N GLN A 87 -21.17 -27.18 0.60
CA GLN A 87 -22.48 -26.55 0.72
C GLN A 87 -23.17 -27.29 1.86
N GLU A 88 -23.02 -26.78 3.09
CA GLU A 88 -24.12 -26.96 4.03
C GLU A 88 -25.34 -26.39 3.31
N GLU A 89 -26.35 -27.21 3.09
CA GLU A 89 -27.62 -26.80 2.49
C GLU A 89 -28.27 -25.75 3.39
N LYS A 90 -27.82 -24.50 3.25
CA LYS A 90 -28.53 -23.33 3.74
C LYS A 90 -29.61 -23.09 2.72
N SER A 91 -30.77 -23.66 3.04
CA SER A 91 -32.08 -23.22 2.59
C SER A 91 -32.04 -21.75 2.15
N SER A 92 -32.54 -21.51 0.94
CA SER A 92 -32.83 -20.21 0.36
C SER A 92 -33.12 -19.12 1.41
N GLY A 93 -32.09 -18.33 1.73
CA GLY A 93 -32.15 -17.34 2.80
C GLY A 93 -30.77 -16.87 3.26
N ALA A 94 -29.86 -16.58 2.33
CA ALA A 94 -28.50 -16.15 2.65
C ALA A 94 -28.47 -14.70 3.17
N VAL A 95 -28.84 -14.51 4.43
CA VAL A 95 -28.25 -13.46 5.27
C VAL A 95 -26.78 -13.81 5.37
N THR A 96 -25.92 -12.89 4.94
CA THR A 96 -24.47 -13.01 5.04
C THR A 96 -24.09 -13.20 6.52
N ASN A 97 -23.84 -14.45 6.92
CA ASN A 97 -23.13 -14.72 8.16
C ASN A 97 -21.67 -14.33 7.93
N LYS A 98 -21.40 -13.02 7.94
CA LYS A 98 -20.07 -12.55 8.32
C LYS A 98 -19.82 -13.15 9.70
N PRO A 99 -18.64 -13.74 9.98
CA PRO A 99 -18.32 -14.07 11.36
C PRO A 99 -18.54 -12.78 12.15
N ASP A 100 -19.36 -12.87 13.19
CA ASP A 100 -19.59 -11.75 14.10
C ASP A 100 -18.24 -11.51 14.78
N PHE A 101 -17.43 -10.66 14.16
CA PHE A 101 -16.16 -10.25 14.73
C PHE A 101 -16.52 -9.57 16.03
N LYS A 102 -16.34 -10.27 17.14
CA LYS A 102 -16.52 -9.73 18.48
C LYS A 102 -15.44 -8.68 18.71
N CYS A 103 -15.65 -7.51 18.12
CA CYS A 103 -14.85 -6.33 18.35
C CYS A 103 -15.12 -5.92 19.79
N MET A 104 -14.05 -5.80 20.57
CA MET A 104 -14.14 -5.39 21.96
C MET A 104 -14.67 -3.94 22.00
N THR A 105 -15.69 -3.66 22.82
CA THR A 105 -16.22 -2.30 22.92
C THR A 105 -15.14 -1.34 23.42
N ASN A 106 -15.27 -0.04 23.15
CA ASN A 106 -14.27 0.96 23.56
C ASN A 106 -13.95 0.90 25.07
N GLU A 107 -14.95 0.59 25.89
CA GLU A 107 -14.80 0.42 27.35
C GLU A 107 -13.97 -0.82 27.69
N GLN A 108 -14.29 -1.96 27.06
CA GLN A 108 -13.53 -3.20 27.24
C GLN A 108 -12.09 -3.08 26.73
N LEU A 109 -11.87 -2.31 25.66
CA LEU A 109 -10.55 -1.99 25.13
C LEU A 109 -9.72 -1.13 26.10
N ALA A 110 -10.36 -0.13 26.72
CA ALA A 110 -9.71 0.71 27.73
C ALA A 110 -9.31 -0.09 28.99
N GLU A 111 -10.17 -0.99 29.45
CA GLU A 111 -9.85 -1.90 30.56
C GLU A 111 -8.71 -2.85 30.22
N HIS A 112 -8.70 -3.41 29.01
CA HIS A 112 -7.60 -4.24 28.52
C HIS A 112 -6.27 -3.47 28.52
N TYR A 113 -6.23 -2.26 27.97
CA TYR A 113 -5.01 -1.45 27.99
C TYR A 113 -4.58 -1.04 29.39
N LYS A 114 -5.52 -0.82 30.32
CA LYS A 114 -5.21 -0.57 31.73
C LYS A 114 -4.62 -1.82 32.41
N LYS A 115 -5.18 -2.99 32.16
CA LYS A 115 -4.70 -4.29 32.70
C LYS A 115 -3.27 -4.61 32.25
N TYR A 116 -2.94 -4.33 30.99
CA TYR A 116 -1.61 -4.60 30.42
C TYR A 116 -0.66 -3.40 30.47
N GLY A 117 -1.02 -2.29 31.13
CA GLY A 117 -0.16 -1.12 31.30
C GLY A 117 0.14 -0.33 30.02
N LEU A 118 -0.69 -0.49 28.98
CA LEU A 118 -0.53 0.11 27.65
C LEU A 118 -1.29 1.44 27.47
N GLY A 119 -2.02 1.89 28.50
CA GLY A 119 -2.91 3.07 28.43
C GLY A 119 -2.23 4.42 28.15
N CYS A 120 -0.90 4.50 28.22
CA CYS A 120 -0.12 5.73 28.05
C CYS A 120 0.50 5.90 26.65
N LEU A 121 0.29 4.97 25.71
CA LEU A 121 0.82 5.06 24.34
C LEU A 121 -0.09 5.77 23.34
N ILE A 122 -1.32 6.11 23.73
CA ILE A 122 -2.25 6.86 22.88
C ILE A 122 -1.87 8.34 22.94
N LYS A 123 -1.02 8.79 22.02
CA LYS A 123 -0.81 10.22 21.77
C LYS A 123 -2.15 10.79 21.28
N LYS A 124 -2.76 11.68 22.07
CA LYS A 124 -3.93 12.45 21.63
C LYS A 124 -3.54 13.20 20.35
N SER A 125 -4.13 12.82 19.22
CA SER A 125 -4.13 13.68 18.04
C SER A 125 -4.98 14.91 18.39
N HIS A 126 -4.33 16.06 18.45
CA HIS A 126 -4.97 17.35 18.70
C HIS A 126 -5.81 17.72 17.49
N GLU A 127 -7.08 18.10 17.72
CA GLU A 127 -7.94 18.85 16.78
C GLU A 127 -7.30 20.17 16.36
#